data_AF-A0A7C7WPN1-F1
#
_entry.id   AF-A0A7C7WPN1-F1
#
_cell.length_a   1.000
_cell.length_b   1.000
_cell.length_c   1.000
_cell.angle_alpha   90.00
_cell.angle_beta   90.00
_cell.angle_gamma   90.00
#
_symmetry.space_group_name_H-M   'P 1'
#
loop_
_entity.id
_entity.type
_entity.pdbx_description
1 polymer ?
#
loop_
_entity_poly.entity_id
_entity_poly.type
_entity_poly.pdbx_seq_one_letter_code
_entity_poly.pdbx_strand_id
1 'polypeptide(L)' 'MDLCMAGAAWSLVDGKNSHVVMETGIFNLTEDKATALVHFGVNEHQTWVMVRLDDPKDEPTR' A
#
# COMPACT_ATOMS: atom_id res chain seq x y z
N MET A 1 25.55 5.78 -9.19
CA MET A 1 24.86 6.16 -7.94
C MET A 1 23.63 5.29 -7.86
N ASP A 2 23.76 4.13 -7.25
CA ASP A 2 22.62 3.24 -7.01
C ASP A 2 21.74 3.89 -5.95
N LEU A 3 20.69 4.59 -6.37
CA LEU A 3 19.60 4.93 -5.47
C LEU A 3 18.91 3.63 -5.11
N CYS A 4 19.32 3.02 -4.00
CA CYS A 4 18.55 1.97 -3.35
C CYS A 4 17.28 2.65 -2.80
N MET A 5 16.24 2.70 -3.64
CA MET A 5 14.93 3.23 -3.26
C MET A 5 14.40 2.36 -2.11
N ALA A 6 14.16 2.97 -0.94
CA ALA A 6 13.64 2.23 0.21
C ALA A 6 12.24 1.68 -0.11
N GLY A 7 12.01 0.41 0.22
CA GLY A 7 10.70 -0.25 0.09
C GLY A 7 9.83 -0.04 1.33
N ALA A 8 8.52 -0.07 1.14
CA ALA A 8 7.52 -0.15 2.20
C ALA A 8 6.69 -1.41 2.01
N ALA A 9 6.42 -2.13 3.09
CA ALA A 9 5.52 -3.28 3.10
C ALA A 9 4.60 -3.21 4.33
N TRP A 10 3.33 -3.53 4.15
CA TRP A 10 2.33 -3.52 5.23
C TRP A 10 1.29 -4.62 5.04
N SER A 11 0.66 -5.03 6.14
CA SER A 11 -0.38 -6.06 6.17
C SER A 11 -1.60 -5.59 6.96
N LEU A 12 -2.69 -6.33 6.81
CA LEU A 12 -3.93 -6.07 7.54
C LEU A 12 -3.85 -6.65 8.95
N VAL A 13 -4.25 -5.85 9.96
CA VAL A 13 -4.17 -6.22 11.39
C VAL A 13 -5.46 -6.86 11.93
N ASP A 14 -6.42 -7.17 11.06
CA ASP A 14 -7.74 -7.71 11.44
C ASP A 14 -7.72 -9.18 11.90
N GLY A 15 -6.54 -9.81 11.94
CA GLY A 15 -6.31 -11.19 12.36
C GLY A 15 -6.77 -12.26 11.37
N LYS A 16 -7.57 -11.91 10.35
CA LYS A 16 -8.08 -12.84 9.34
C LYS A 16 -7.31 -12.76 8.03
N ASN A 17 -6.88 -11.55 7.67
CA ASN A 17 -6.22 -11.23 6.42
C ASN A 17 -4.75 -10.85 6.61
N SER A 18 -4.11 -11.34 7.68
CA SER A 18 -2.68 -11.10 7.95
C SER A 18 -1.75 -11.70 6.88
N HIS A 19 -2.25 -12.63 6.07
CA HIS A 19 -1.56 -13.21 4.92
C HIS A 19 -1.60 -12.32 3.67
N VAL A 20 -2.35 -11.21 3.71
CA VAL A 20 -2.36 -10.19 2.67
C VAL A 20 -1.28 -9.18 2.97
N VAL A 21 -0.27 -9.10 2.10
CA VAL A 21 0.86 -8.17 2.22
C VAL A 21 0.90 -7.27 1.00
N MET A 22 0.97 -5.97 1.20
CA MET A 22 1.11 -4.96 0.15
C MET A 22 2.52 -4.40 0.19
N GLU A 23 3.16 -4.22 -0.97
CA GLU A 23 4.49 -3.62 -1.10
C GLU A 23 4.55 -2.57 -2.21
N THR A 24 5.36 -1.54 -1.99
CA THR A 24 5.72 -0.53 -3.00
C THR A 24 7.02 0.18 -2.60
N GLY A 25 7.50 1.11 -3.42
CA GLY A 25 8.59 2.02 -3.02
C GLY A 25 8.07 3.09 -2.06
N ILE A 26 8.83 3.48 -1.02
CA ILE A 26 8.37 4.47 -0.04
C ILE A 26 7.98 5.82 -0.68
N PHE A 27 8.66 6.20 -1.77
CA PHE A 27 8.36 7.39 -2.55
C PHE A 27 6.97 7.33 -3.19
N ASN A 28 6.50 6.14 -3.59
CA ASN A 28 5.19 5.98 -4.21
C ASN A 28 4.02 6.35 -3.29
N LEU A 29 4.24 6.41 -1.97
CA LEU A 29 3.23 6.83 -1.00
C LEU A 29 2.98 8.35 -1.00
N THR A 30 3.83 9.14 -1.68
CA THR A 30 3.63 10.58 -1.85
C THR A 30 2.88 10.94 -3.14
N GLU A 31 2.75 10.00 -4.07
CA GLU A 31 2.09 10.22 -5.35
C GLU A 31 0.56 10.10 -5.23
N ASP A 32 -0.18 10.70 -6.17
CA ASP A 32 -1.64 10.55 -6.24
C ASP A 32 -2.06 9.20 -6.82
N LYS A 33 -1.19 8.62 -7.66
CA LYS A 33 -1.38 7.29 -8.25
C LYS A 33 -0.06 6.54 -8.24
N ALA A 34 -0.07 5.33 -7.71
CA ALA A 34 1.10 4.48 -7.71
C ALA A 34 0.76 3.00 -7.77
N THR A 35 1.72 2.21 -8.25
CA THR A 35 1.59 0.75 -8.30
C THR A 35 1.99 0.12 -6.97
N ALA A 36 1.23 -0.88 -6.53
CA ALA A 36 1.59 -1.76 -5.42
C ALA A 36 1.50 -3.22 -5.86
N LEU A 37 2.43 -4.05 -5.39
CA LEU A 37 2.30 -5.50 -5.48
C LEU A 37 1.57 -5.98 -4.23
N VAL A 38 0.57 -6.83 -4.42
CA VAL A 38 -0.28 -7.37 -3.35
C VAL A 38 -0.15 -8.88 -3.36
N HIS A 39 0.31 -9.45 -2.27
CA HIS A 39 0.45 -10.89 -2.06
C HIS A 39 -0.76 -11.42 -1.32
N PHE A 40 -1.34 -12.52 -1.81
CA PHE A 40 -2.39 -13.31 -1.16
C PHE A 40 -1.77 -14.64 -0.72
N GLY A 41 -1.04 -14.60 0.40
CA GLY A 41 -0.19 -15.72 0.81
C GLY A 41 1.00 -15.93 -0.15
N VAL A 42 1.55 -17.15 -0.18
CA VAL A 42 2.84 -17.44 -0.82
C VAL A 42 2.76 -17.71 -2.33
N ASN A 43 1.57 -18.00 -2.86
CA ASN A 43 1.41 -18.53 -4.22
C ASN A 43 0.69 -17.57 -5.17
N GLU A 44 0.00 -16.56 -4.65
CA GLU A 44 -0.81 -15.65 -5.44
C GLU A 44 -0.38 -14.22 -5.17
N HIS A 45 -0.18 -13.45 -6.23
CA HIS A 45 0.06 -12.02 -6.15
C HIS A 45 -0.63 -11.29 -7.30
N GLN A 46 -0.93 -10.02 -7.08
CA GLN A 46 -1.56 -9.13 -8.04
C GLN A 46 -0.89 -7.76 -8.00
N THR A 47 -0.90 -7.07 -9.13
CA THR A 47 -0.45 -5.68 -9.19
C THR A 47 -1.66 -4.77 -9.18
N TRP A 48 -1.75 -3.89 -8.18
CA TRP A 48 -2.84 -2.95 -8.01
C TRP A 48 -2.36 -1.51 -8.24
N VAL A 49 -3.30 -0.64 -8.60
CA VAL A 49 -3.07 0.82 -8.61
C VAL A 49 -3.71 1.41 -7.37
N MET A 50 -2.89 2.00 -6.51
CA MET A 50 -3.35 2.84 -5.40
C MET A 50 -3.68 4.22 -5.93
N VAL A 51 -4.85 4.73 -5.56
CA VAL A 51 -5.31 6.08 -5.89
C VAL A 51 -5.56 6.81 -4.58
N ARG A 52 -4.99 8.01 -4.43
CA ARG A 52 -5.26 8.87 -3.28
C ARG A 52 -6.73 9.29 -3.29
N LEU A 53 -7.43 8.98 -2.21
CA LEU A 53 -8.78 9.48 -1.99
C LEU A 53 -8.70 10.94 -1.52
N ASP A 54 -9.65 11.75 -1.94
CA ASP A 54 -9.84 13.08 -1.36
C ASP A 54 -10.12 12.96 0.14
N ASP A 55 -9.74 13.99 0.89
CA ASP A 55 -10.09 14.07 2.31
C ASP A 55 -11.61 13.94 2.49
N PRO A 56 -12.07 13.23 3.54
CA PRO A 56 -13.49 13.10 3.81
C PRO A 56 -14.10 14.49 3.99
N LYS A 57 -15.19 14.75 3.26
CA LYS A 57 -15.96 15.98 3.41
C LYS A 57 -16.78 15.83 4.69
N ASP A 58 -16.37 16.57 5.73
CA ASP A 58 -16.98 16.67 7.05
C ASP A 58 -16.86 15.42 7.95
N GLU A 59 -15.68 15.21 8.55
CA GLU A 59 -15.59 14.57 9.87
C GLU A 59 -15.36 15.66 10.92
N PRO A 60 -16.20 15.77 11.97
CA PRO A 60 -15.90 16.67 13.07
C PRO A 60 -14.57 16.23 13.69
N THR A 61 -13.62 17.17 13.72
CA THR A 61 -12.33 16.99 14.37
C THR A 61 -12.59 16.51 15.80
N ARG A 62 -12.25 15.26 16.09
CA ARG A 62 -12.37 14.72 17.45
C ARG A 62 -11.22 15.22 18.32
#